data_AF-A0A842XAT6-F1
#
_entry.id   AF-A0A842XAT6-F1
#
_cell.length_a   1.000
_cell.length_b   1.000
_cell.length_c   1.000
_cell.angle_alpha   90.00
_cell.angle_beta   90.00
_cell.angle_gamma   90.00
#
_symmetry.space_group_name_H-M   'P 1'
#
loop_
_entity.id
_entity.type
_entity.pdbx_description
1 polymer ?
#
loop_
_entity_poly.entity_id
_entity_poly.type
_entity_poly.pdbx_seq_one_letter_code
_entity_poly.pdbx_strand_id
1 'polypeptide(L)'
;MDQKLAALGDAYVNLVYSVALSKRKGEPTGAKVDNRLLAEALKKAGLRSLLPSRIDRHKQADAAEALIVYAWVRGSMTMEEGVSILEQGEDTVEAFCSFLLTAKKKLDL
;
A
#
# COMPACT_ATOMS: atom_id res chain seq x y z
N MET A 1 8.00 -11.62 -8.82
CA MET A 1 6.87 -11.06 -8.07
C MET A 1 5.64 -11.85 -8.43
N ASP A 2 4.90 -12.32 -7.44
CA ASP A 2 3.69 -13.11 -7.67
C ASP A 2 2.58 -12.19 -8.21
N GLN A 3 2.26 -12.35 -9.50
CA GLN A 3 1.25 -11.53 -10.16
C GLN A 3 -0.15 -11.75 -9.59
N LYS A 4 -0.46 -12.92 -9.03
CA LYS A 4 -1.76 -13.19 -8.41
C LYS A 4 -1.90 -12.44 -7.10
N LEU A 5 -0.81 -12.41 -6.32
CA LEU A 5 -0.76 -11.64 -5.07
C LEU A 5 -0.86 -10.13 -5.34
N ALA A 6 -0.17 -9.62 -6.36
CA ALA A 6 -0.28 -8.22 -6.77
C ALA A 6 -1.71 -7.88 -7.24
N ALA A 7 -2.37 -8.74 -8.02
CA ALA A 7 -3.75 -8.50 -8.44
C ALA A 7 -4.75 -8.44 -7.27
N LEU A 8 -4.59 -9.31 -6.26
CA LEU A 8 -5.35 -9.19 -5.01
C LEU A 8 -4.97 -7.91 -4.25
N GLY A 9 -3.70 -7.54 -4.30
CA GLY A 9 -3.16 -6.34 -3.68
C GLY A 9 -3.73 -5.05 -4.23
N ASP A 10 -3.83 -4.89 -5.55
CA ASP A 10 -4.47 -3.73 -6.18
C ASP A 10 -5.92 -3.57 -5.69
N ALA A 11 -6.72 -4.65 -5.72
CA ALA A 11 -8.09 -4.61 -5.25
C ALA A 11 -8.17 -4.26 -3.75
N TYR A 12 -7.31 -4.86 -2.92
CA TYR A 12 -7.26 -4.59 -1.48
C TYR A 12 -6.85 -3.14 -1.19
N VAL A 13 -5.77 -2.66 -1.80
CA VAL A 13 -5.26 -1.29 -1.60
C VAL A 13 -6.31 -0.26 -2.01
N ASN A 14 -6.98 -0.47 -3.15
CA ASN A 14 -8.07 0.40 -3.59
C ASN A 14 -9.24 0.43 -2.59
N LEU A 15 -9.59 -0.72 -2.00
CA LEU A 15 -10.62 -0.79 -0.96
C LEU A 15 -10.22 -0.02 0.31
N VAL A 16 -9.04 -0.29 0.86
CA VAL A 16 -8.55 0.38 2.07
C VAL A 16 -8.48 1.90 1.88
N TYR A 17 -7.97 2.34 0.72
CA TYR A 17 -7.88 3.75 0.39
C TYR A 17 -9.27 4.40 0.22
N SER A 18 -10.20 3.72 -0.44
CA SER A 18 -11.59 4.19 -0.59
C SER A 18 -12.28 4.36 0.76
N VAL A 19 -12.09 3.41 1.68
CA VAL A 19 -12.64 3.50 3.04
C VAL A 19 -12.01 4.66 3.81
N ALA A 20 -10.68 4.84 3.74
CA ALA A 20 -10.00 5.97 4.38
C ALA A 20 -10.48 7.32 3.84
N LEU A 21 -10.65 7.45 2.52
CA LEU A 21 -11.22 8.65 1.91
C LEU A 21 -12.68 8.89 2.32
N SER A 22 -13.47 7.81 2.40
CA SER A 22 -14.87 7.92 2.82
C SER A 22 -14.98 8.47 4.23
N LYS A 23 -14.13 8.01 5.15
CA LYS A 23 -14.07 8.53 6.53
C LYS A 23 -13.64 9.99 6.58
N ARG A 24 -12.60 10.37 5.84
CA ARG A 24 -12.12 11.76 5.76
C ARG A 24 -13.18 12.74 5.25
N LYS A 25 -13.94 12.32 4.24
CA LYS A 25 -14.95 13.16 3.60
C LYS A 25 -16.31 13.13 4.31
N GLY A 26 -16.56 12.10 5.13
CA GLY A 26 -17.86 11.87 5.77
C GLY A 26 -18.93 11.32 4.82
N GLU A 27 -18.55 10.84 3.63
CA GLU A 27 -19.48 10.28 2.63
C GLU A 27 -18.88 9.06 1.92
N PRO A 28 -19.69 8.07 1.49
CA PRO A 28 -19.18 6.92 0.74
C PRO A 28 -18.46 7.34 -0.54
N THR A 29 -17.17 7.04 -0.63
CA THR A 29 -16.28 7.41 -1.74
C THR A 29 -15.50 6.21 -2.23
N GLY A 30 -15.51 5.96 -3.54
CA GLY A 30 -14.63 5.01 -4.21
C GLY A 30 -13.48 5.73 -4.92
N ALA A 31 -12.26 5.22 -4.79
CA ALA A 31 -11.09 5.74 -5.50
C ALA A 31 -10.13 4.61 -5.89
N LYS A 32 -9.45 4.81 -7.02
CA LYS A 32 -8.28 4.02 -7.39
C LYS A 32 -7.01 4.75 -7.01
N VAL A 33 -6.03 4.01 -6.53
CA VAL A 33 -4.70 4.55 -6.21
C VAL A 33 -3.86 4.58 -7.50
N ASP A 34 -3.15 5.68 -7.74
CA ASP A 34 -2.24 5.79 -8.89
C ASP A 34 -0.97 4.96 -8.63
N ASN A 35 -0.60 4.05 -9.55
CA ASN A 35 0.64 3.28 -9.48
C ASN A 35 1.89 4.18 -9.33
N ARG A 36 1.85 5.41 -9.85
CA ARG A 36 2.92 6.40 -9.66
C ARG A 36 3.15 6.69 -8.19
N LEU A 37 2.06 6.90 -7.46
CA LEU A 37 2.04 7.22 -6.05
C LEU A 37 2.59 6.05 -5.24
N LEU A 38 2.12 4.83 -5.51
CA LEU A 38 2.59 3.62 -4.82
C LEU A 38 4.07 3.35 -5.07
N ALA A 39 4.54 3.51 -6.31
CA ALA A 39 5.95 3.37 -6.64
C ALA A 39 6.81 4.44 -5.95
N GLU A 40 6.30 5.66 -5.80
CA GLU A 40 6.97 6.73 -5.08
C GLU A 40 7.04 6.45 -3.57
N ALA A 41 5.93 6.05 -2.96
CA ALA A 41 5.86 5.64 -1.57
C ALA A 41 6.83 4.48 -1.28
N LEU A 42 6.91 3.48 -2.16
CA LEU A 42 7.84 2.36 -2.04
C LEU A 42 9.32 2.80 -2.08
N LYS A 43 9.66 3.76 -2.95
CA LYS A 43 11.01 4.34 -2.97
C LYS A 43 11.30 5.10 -1.69
N LYS A 44 10.34 5.90 -1.22
CA LYS A 44 10.46 6.71 -0.01
C LYS A 44 10.61 5.86 1.25
N ALA A 45 9.95 4.72 1.30
CA ALA A 45 10.10 3.71 2.34
C ALA A 45 11.43 2.95 2.29
N GLY A 46 12.32 3.25 1.33
CA GLY A 46 13.62 2.57 1.17
C GLY A 46 13.54 1.15 0.62
N LEU A 47 12.33 0.64 0.34
CA LEU A 47 12.10 -0.75 -0.08
C LEU A 47 12.49 -1.01 -1.53
N ARG A 48 12.79 0.04 -2.31
CA ARG A 48 13.38 -0.12 -3.65
C ARG A 48 14.67 -0.94 -3.61
N SER A 49 15.44 -0.86 -2.53
CA SER A 49 16.67 -1.63 -2.33
C SER A 49 16.45 -3.14 -2.26
N LEU A 50 15.24 -3.59 -1.88
CA LEU A 50 14.85 -5.00 -1.78
C LEU A 50 14.40 -5.59 -3.12
N LEU A 51 14.20 -4.74 -4.14
CA LEU A 51 13.76 -5.15 -5.47
C LEU A 51 14.95 -5.36 -6.41
N PRO A 52 14.85 -6.29 -7.38
CA PRO A 52 15.88 -6.47 -8.40
C PRO A 52 16.29 -5.17 -9.11
N SER A 53 17.49 -5.16 -9.67
CA SER A 53 17.94 -4.06 -10.51
C SER A 53 17.04 -3.93 -11.75
N ARG A 54 16.87 -2.70 -12.27
CA ARG A 54 16.14 -2.41 -13.52
C ARG A 54 14.64 -2.77 -13.55
N ILE A 55 13.99 -2.80 -12.39
CA ILE A 55 12.52 -2.91 -12.30
C ILE A 55 11.88 -1.56 -12.66
N ASP A 56 10.90 -1.59 -13.57
CA ASP A 56 10.12 -0.42 -13.98
C ASP A 56 9.19 0.09 -12.86
N ARG A 57 8.52 1.23 -13.09
CA ARG A 57 7.65 1.86 -12.09
C ARG A 57 6.39 1.04 -11.79
N HIS A 58 5.82 0.38 -12.79
CA HIS A 58 4.59 -0.41 -12.59
C HIS A 58 4.87 -1.58 -11.66
N LYS A 59 5.95 -2.34 -11.92
CA LYS A 59 6.38 -3.43 -11.04
C LYS A 59 6.79 -2.98 -9.63
N GLN A 60 7.18 -1.72 -9.46
CA GLN A 60 7.39 -1.15 -8.12
C GLN A 60 6.06 -0.91 -7.39
N ALA A 61 5.04 -0.42 -8.09
CA ALA A 61 3.70 -0.29 -7.51
C ALA A 61 3.12 -1.66 -7.15
N ASP A 62 3.19 -2.61 -8.07
CA ASP A 62 2.72 -3.99 -7.84
C ASP A 62 3.44 -4.64 -6.64
N ALA A 63 4.73 -4.33 -6.42
CA ALA A 63 5.47 -4.82 -5.26
C ALA A 63 4.98 -4.19 -3.94
N ALA A 64 4.59 -2.91 -3.97
CA ALA A 64 3.97 -2.23 -2.83
C ALA A 64 2.61 -2.87 -2.49
N GLU A 65 1.77 -3.09 -3.51
CA GLU A 65 0.47 -3.76 -3.39
C GLU A 65 0.61 -5.18 -2.82
N ALA A 66 1.56 -5.96 -3.38
CA ALA A 66 1.83 -7.30 -2.93
C ALA A 66 2.31 -7.35 -1.47
N LEU A 67 3.16 -6.41 -1.04
CA LEU A 67 3.63 -6.35 0.35
C LEU A 67 2.48 -6.05 1.32
N ILE A 68 1.65 -5.05 1.00
CA ILE A 68 0.53 -4.62 1.84
C ILE A 68 -0.46 -5.77 2.01
N VAL A 69 -0.87 -6.40 0.92
CA VAL A 69 -1.86 -7.49 0.98
C VAL A 69 -1.29 -8.75 1.61
N TYR A 70 0.01 -9.02 1.42
CA TYR A 70 0.68 -10.12 2.09
C TYR A 70 0.65 -9.98 3.61
N ALA A 71 0.93 -8.77 4.13
CA ALA A 71 0.84 -8.49 5.56
C ALA A 71 -0.58 -8.73 6.11
N TRP A 72 -1.61 -8.39 5.33
CA TRP A 72 -3.00 -8.65 5.71
C TRP A 72 -3.36 -10.13 5.67
N VAL A 73 -3.06 -10.83 4.57
CA VAL A 73 -3.33 -12.27 4.41
C VAL A 73 -2.61 -13.11 5.47
N ARG A 74 -1.42 -12.68 5.92
CA ARG A 74 -0.66 -13.33 7.00
C ARG A 74 -1.20 -13.05 8.40
N GLY A 75 -2.19 -12.17 8.55
CA GLY A 75 -2.71 -11.74 9.85
C GLY A 75 -1.75 -10.82 10.63
N SER A 76 -0.64 -10.40 10.03
CA SER A 76 0.30 -9.47 10.65
C SER A 76 -0.30 -8.08 10.80
N MET A 77 -1.21 -7.68 9.90
CA MET A 77 -1.82 -6.36 9.91
C MET A 77 -3.32 -6.47 9.58
N THR A 78 -4.14 -5.67 10.25
CA THR A 78 -5.59 -5.63 9.99
C THR A 78 -5.94 -4.61 8.92
N MET A 79 -7.15 -4.71 8.36
CA MET A 79 -7.64 -3.71 7.41
C MET A 79 -7.85 -2.36 8.09
N GLU A 80 -8.36 -2.38 9.32
CA GLU A 80 -8.65 -1.20 10.14
C GLU A 80 -7.38 -0.40 10.45
N GLU A 81 -6.28 -1.08 10.74
CA GLU A 81 -4.97 -0.44 10.89
C GLU A 81 -4.53 0.26 9.60
N GLY A 82 -4.68 -0.41 8.45
CA GLY A 82 -4.38 0.18 7.14
C GLY A 82 -5.23 1.41 6.85
N VAL A 83 -6.54 1.33 7.12
CA VAL A 83 -7.46 2.47 6.99
C VAL A 83 -7.02 3.62 7.90
N SER A 84 -6.68 3.34 9.16
CA SER A 84 -6.28 4.38 10.11
C SER A 84 -5.00 5.10 9.68
N ILE A 85 -4.00 4.36 9.17
CA ILE A 85 -2.77 4.94 8.62
C ILE A 85 -3.08 5.85 7.42
N LEU A 86 -3.89 5.36 6.48
CA LEU A 86 -4.27 6.12 5.29
C LEU A 86 -5.23 7.28 5.59
N GLU A 87 -5.96 7.23 6.70
CA GLU A 87 -6.89 8.27 7.15
C GLU A 87 -6.15 9.43 7.82
N GLN A 88 -4.99 9.21 8.44
CA GLN A 88 -4.24 10.25 9.16
C GLN A 88 -3.28 11.09 8.30
N GLY A 89 -2.76 10.56 7.19
CA GLY A 89 -1.75 11.28 6.37
C GLY A 89 -2.31 12.30 5.37
N GLU A 90 -2.09 13.59 5.59
CA GLU A 90 -2.51 14.66 4.67
C GLU A 90 -1.96 14.45 3.24
N ASP A 91 -0.69 14.06 3.14
CA ASP A 91 -0.06 13.64 1.90
C ASP A 91 -0.24 12.13 1.66
N THR A 92 -0.77 11.78 0.48
CA THR A 92 -1.10 10.39 0.17
C THR A 92 0.16 9.54 -0.03
N VAL A 93 1.26 10.10 -0.55
CA VAL A 93 2.54 9.38 -0.69
C VAL A 93 3.11 9.03 0.69
N GLU A 94 3.10 9.97 1.63
CA GLU A 94 3.54 9.76 3.02
C GLU A 94 2.68 8.74 3.76
N ALA A 95 1.36 8.77 3.54
CA ALA A 95 0.44 7.81 4.13
C ALA A 95 0.77 6.38 3.66
N PHE A 96 0.95 6.18 2.35
CA PHE A 96 1.36 4.87 1.81
C PHE A 96 2.78 4.48 2.21
N CYS A 97 3.71 5.43 2.35
CA CYS A 97 5.04 5.17 2.88
C CYS A 97 4.96 4.60 4.30
N SER A 98 4.17 5.24 5.17
CA SER A 98 3.93 4.78 6.54
C SER A 98 3.26 3.41 6.59
N PHE A 99 2.34 3.15 5.65
CA PHE A 99 1.66 1.86 5.53
C PHE A 99 2.65 0.74 5.16
N LEU A 100 3.52 1.00 4.18
CA LEU A 100 4.56 0.06 3.74
C LEU A 100 5.61 -0.21 4.84
N LEU A 101 6.06 0.82 5.55
CA LEU A 101 6.99 0.67 6.67
C LEU A 101 6.38 -0.14 7.82
N THR A 102 5.09 0.08 8.10
CA THR A 102 4.36 -0.69 9.11
C THR A 102 4.25 -2.15 8.68
N ALA A 103 3.83 -2.41 7.43
CA ALA A 103 3.75 -3.76 6.88
C ALA A 103 5.10 -4.48 6.94
N LYS A 104 6.19 -3.80 6.52
CA LYS A 104 7.56 -4.32 6.60
C LYS A 104 7.93 -4.71 8.03
N LYS A 105 7.73 -3.80 8.99
CA LYS A 105 8.04 -4.02 10.41
C LYS A 105 7.26 -5.21 10.98
N LYS A 106 5.97 -5.33 10.66
CA LYS A 106 5.12 -6.42 11.16
C LYS A 106 5.36 -7.77 10.49
N LEU A 107 6.11 -7.78 9.39
CA LEU A 107 6.56 -8.98 8.67
C LEU A 107 8.01 -9.35 8.98
N ASP A 108 8.70 -8.59 9.84
CA ASP A 108 10.12 -8.76 10.17
C ASP A 108 11.04 -8.74 8.93
N LEU A 109 10.72 -7.87 7.96
CA LEU A 109 11.51 -7.61 6.74
C LEU A 109 12.41 -6.37 6.87
#